data_AF-A0AAD2WXY6-F1
#
_entry.id   AF-A0AAD2WXY6-F1
#
_cell.length_a   1.000
_cell.length_b   1.000
_cell.length_c   1.000
_cell.angle_alpha   90.00
_cell.angle_beta   90.00
_cell.angle_gamma   90.00
#
_symmetry.space_group_name_H-M   'P 1'
#
loop_
_entity.id
_entity.type
_entity.pdbx_description
1 polymer ?
#
loop_
_entity_poly.entity_id
_entity_poly.type
_entity_poly.pdbx_seq_one_letter_code
_entity_poly.pdbx_strand_id
1 'polypeptide(L)'
;MIILLGSRKIAIDRIIDSLLICKIISFIGVLTFVNLHILENKQVLTYRYGEVVARYAYGFNHPNTLHAFFFIIIMLFIYRFFTKLKYLHLVIILIINQYIYSISVARTGYFLVIFAVVFYIILRNNFLIQQITFKIAPYVQFIAMFSLLLFSLFFFNTPIVSKLDNLLSGRIYYAKLILTDSLNLFGNEINYFIDRYILFFHDNSYSSTLALSGIIITFGYMYLYFKTSRKLVQDHNIAALYLFVSNSLLFYSEDYIREPFLNITLFFIGKYIFNELGEINE
;
A
#
# COMPACT_ATOMS: atom_id res chain seq x y z
N MET A 1 4.52 -14.24 -10.39
CA MET A 1 5.24 -15.54 -10.33
C MET A 1 6.70 -15.43 -10.76
N ILE A 2 7.00 -14.91 -11.96
CA ILE A 2 8.39 -14.77 -12.47
C ILE A 2 9.31 -14.00 -11.51
N ILE A 3 8.85 -12.85 -10.98
CA ILE A 3 9.61 -12.02 -10.03
C ILE A 3 9.93 -12.78 -8.73
N LEU A 4 9.02 -13.64 -8.26
CA LEU A 4 9.24 -14.45 -7.06
C LEU A 4 10.25 -15.56 -7.32
N LEU A 5 10.19 -16.22 -8.48
CA LEU A 5 11.16 -17.23 -8.88
C LEU A 5 12.56 -16.61 -9.05
N GLY A 6 12.66 -15.43 -9.64
CA GLY A 6 13.92 -14.71 -9.82
C GLY A 6 14.53 -14.18 -8.52
N SER A 7 13.75 -14.06 -7.44
CA SER A 7 14.26 -13.59 -6.15
C SER A 7 14.88 -14.72 -5.30
N ARG A 8 14.72 -15.98 -5.73
CA ARG A 8 15.22 -17.17 -5.04
C ARG A 8 16.74 -17.09 -4.81
N LYS A 9 17.23 -17.55 -3.66
CA LYS A 9 18.64 -17.47 -3.21
C LYS A 9 19.24 -16.06 -3.06
N ILE A 10 18.48 -14.99 -3.29
CA ILE A 10 18.92 -13.61 -3.02
C ILE A 10 18.46 -13.20 -1.62
N ALA A 11 19.33 -12.62 -0.79
CA ALA A 11 18.95 -12.17 0.55
C ALA A 11 17.81 -11.14 0.49
N ILE A 12 16.83 -11.23 1.39
CA ILE A 12 15.69 -10.29 1.42
C ILE A 12 16.17 -8.84 1.53
N ASP A 13 17.20 -8.58 2.33
CA ASP A 13 17.75 -7.24 2.49
C ASP A 13 18.39 -6.70 1.20
N ARG A 14 19.03 -7.57 0.39
CA ARG A 14 19.56 -7.18 -0.92
C ARG A 14 18.44 -6.83 -1.91
N ILE A 15 17.33 -7.56 -1.85
CA ILE A 15 16.14 -7.25 -2.66
C ILE A 15 15.58 -5.89 -2.23
N ILE A 16 15.44 -5.66 -0.93
CA ILE A 16 14.91 -4.40 -0.39
C ILE A 16 15.83 -3.22 -0.72
N ASP A 17 17.14 -3.36 -0.61
CA ASP A 17 18.11 -2.34 -1.01
C ASP A 17 17.98 -2.01 -2.49
N SER A 18 17.89 -3.03 -3.34
CA SER A 18 17.72 -2.86 -4.79
C SER A 18 16.41 -2.13 -5.11
N LEU A 19 15.30 -2.53 -4.47
CA LEU A 19 14.01 -1.87 -4.63
C LEU A 19 14.04 -0.41 -4.17
N LEU A 20 14.68 -0.14 -3.03
CA LEU A 20 14.80 1.22 -2.50
C LEU A 20 15.59 2.12 -3.46
N ILE A 21 16.77 1.66 -3.90
CA ILE A 21 17.62 2.41 -4.84
C ILE A 21 16.89 2.63 -6.17
N CYS A 22 16.33 1.57 -6.77
CA CYS A 22 15.60 1.68 -8.02
C CYS A 22 14.43 2.66 -7.92
N LYS A 23 13.69 2.66 -6.80
CA LYS A 23 12.57 3.59 -6.61
C LYS A 23 13.03 5.02 -6.39
N ILE A 24 14.10 5.26 -5.64
CA ILE A 24 14.67 6.61 -5.47
C ILE A 24 15.15 7.15 -6.81
N ILE A 25 15.92 6.36 -7.58
CA ILE A 25 16.41 6.75 -8.89
C ILE A 25 15.24 7.02 -9.85
N SER A 26 14.24 6.13 -9.89
CA SER A 26 13.07 6.30 -10.75
C SER A 26 12.27 7.55 -10.36
N PHE A 27 12.07 7.78 -9.06
CA PHE A 27 11.33 8.93 -8.55
C PHE A 27 12.06 10.23 -8.93
N ILE A 28 13.35 10.37 -8.62
CA ILE A 28 14.16 11.54 -8.98
C ILE A 28 14.24 11.71 -10.51
N GLY A 29 14.37 10.61 -11.25
CA GLY A 29 14.40 10.62 -12.72
C GLY A 29 13.12 11.19 -13.32
N VAL A 30 11.95 10.74 -12.83
CA VAL A 30 10.65 11.26 -13.27
C VAL A 30 10.53 12.75 -12.96
N LEU A 31 10.87 13.19 -11.74
CA LEU A 31 10.83 14.61 -11.38
C LEU A 31 11.76 15.45 -12.26
N THR A 32 12.96 14.94 -12.54
CA THR A 32 13.94 15.60 -13.42
C THR A 32 13.40 15.72 -14.85
N PHE A 33 12.82 14.65 -15.40
CA PHE A 33 12.28 14.67 -16.76
C PHE A 33 11.07 15.60 -16.92
N VAL A 34 10.27 15.80 -15.88
CA VAL A 34 9.21 16.82 -15.87
C VAL A 34 9.80 18.23 -15.92
N ASN A 35 10.84 18.50 -15.11
CA ASN A 35 11.51 19.80 -15.09
C ASN A 35 12.28 20.10 -16.38
N LEU A 36 12.73 19.07 -17.10
CA LEU A 36 13.32 19.18 -18.43
C LEU A 36 12.27 19.23 -19.56
N HIS A 37 10.97 19.25 -19.23
CA HIS A 37 9.86 19.23 -20.18
C HIS A 37 9.84 18.00 -21.12
N ILE A 38 10.51 16.90 -20.71
CA ILE A 38 10.48 15.61 -21.42
C ILE A 38 9.18 14.86 -21.10
N LEU A 39 8.72 14.96 -19.85
CA LEU A 39 7.46 14.38 -19.40
C LEU A 39 6.44 15.47 -19.09
N GLU A 40 5.19 15.23 -19.46
CA GLU A 40 4.10 16.14 -19.14
C GLU A 40 3.75 16.11 -17.64
N ASN A 41 3.53 17.29 -17.07
CA ASN A 41 2.94 17.41 -15.75
C ASN A 41 1.41 17.38 -15.86
N LYS A 42 0.84 16.17 -15.90
CA LYS A 42 -0.61 15.98 -16.00
C LYS A 42 -1.35 16.67 -14.85
N GLN A 43 -2.36 17.47 -15.20
CA GLN A 43 -3.28 18.09 -14.26
C GLN A 43 -4.59 17.31 -14.23
N VAL A 44 -5.07 17.04 -13.03
CA VAL A 44 -6.38 16.42 -12.77
C VAL A 44 -7.20 17.41 -11.96
N LEU A 45 -8.37 17.79 -12.47
CA LEU A 45 -9.33 18.62 -11.75
C LEU A 45 -10.22 17.72 -10.90
N THR A 46 -10.42 18.06 -9.63
CA THR A 46 -11.31 17.28 -8.75
C THR A 46 -12.17 18.22 -7.93
N TYR A 47 -13.47 17.93 -7.85
CA TYR A 47 -14.39 18.68 -7.00
C TYR A 47 -14.22 18.26 -5.53
N ARG A 48 -13.89 19.22 -4.65
CA ARG A 48 -13.65 19.01 -3.23
C ARG A 48 -14.09 20.23 -2.43
N TYR A 49 -14.83 20.01 -1.34
CA TYR A 49 -15.29 21.05 -0.40
C TYR A 49 -16.04 22.21 -1.06
N GLY A 50 -16.80 21.95 -2.13
CA GLY A 50 -17.53 23.00 -2.84
C GLY A 50 -16.76 23.63 -4.01
N GLU A 51 -15.46 23.33 -4.16
CA GLU A 51 -14.58 23.97 -5.14
C GLU A 51 -13.89 22.96 -6.06
N VAL A 52 -13.53 23.40 -7.27
CA VAL A 52 -12.70 22.61 -8.19
C VAL A 52 -11.23 22.86 -7.85
N VAL A 53 -10.54 21.81 -7.39
CA VAL A 53 -9.13 21.87 -7.03
C VAL A 53 -8.28 21.24 -8.12
N ALA A 54 -7.27 21.97 -8.58
CA ALA A 54 -6.25 21.47 -9.49
C ALA A 54 -5.23 20.59 -8.75
N ARG A 55 -4.94 19.42 -9.30
CA ARG A 55 -4.01 18.45 -8.74
C ARG A 55 -3.00 18.03 -9.79
N TYR A 56 -1.72 18.02 -9.44
CA TYR A 56 -0.66 17.72 -10.39
C TYR A 56 -0.03 16.36 -10.10
N ALA A 57 0.17 15.57 -11.16
CA ALA A 57 0.76 14.23 -11.06
C ALA A 57 2.28 14.23 -11.21
N TYR A 58 2.87 15.33 -11.70
CA TYR A 58 4.32 15.55 -11.78
C TYR A 58 5.07 14.39 -12.44
N GLY A 59 4.65 14.02 -13.65
CA GLY A 59 5.23 12.93 -14.45
C GLY A 59 4.67 11.54 -14.14
N PHE A 60 3.89 11.39 -13.07
CA PHE A 60 3.12 10.17 -12.81
C PHE A 60 1.77 10.18 -13.54
N ASN A 61 1.12 9.02 -13.64
CA ASN A 61 -0.17 8.92 -14.32
C ASN A 61 -1.31 9.60 -13.55
N HIS A 62 -1.25 9.61 -12.22
CA HIS A 62 -2.25 10.22 -11.35
C HIS A 62 -1.60 10.81 -10.08
N PRO A 63 -2.14 11.89 -9.48
CA PRO A 63 -1.57 12.49 -8.27
C PRO A 63 -1.47 11.55 -7.06
N ASN A 64 -2.37 10.56 -6.95
CA ASN A 64 -2.27 9.53 -5.90
C ASN A 64 -1.07 8.59 -6.14
N THR A 65 -0.74 8.29 -7.40
CA THR A 65 0.38 7.41 -7.75
C THR A 65 1.71 8.05 -7.35
N LEU A 66 1.88 9.36 -7.59
CA LEU A 66 3.04 10.12 -7.11
C LEU A 66 3.25 9.93 -5.61
N HIS A 67 2.20 10.11 -4.82
CA HIS A 67 2.23 9.96 -3.37
C HIS A 67 2.44 8.53 -2.91
N ALA A 68 1.78 7.56 -3.54
CA ALA A 68 1.96 6.14 -3.22
C ALA A 68 3.41 5.69 -3.47
N PHE A 69 4.03 6.17 -4.54
CA PHE A 69 5.43 5.88 -4.84
C PHE A 69 6.36 6.44 -3.77
N PHE A 70 6.12 7.70 -3.34
CA PHE A 70 6.84 8.30 -2.23
C PHE A 70 6.65 7.52 -0.93
N PHE A 71 5.41 7.16 -0.59
CA PHE A 71 5.11 6.36 0.60
C PHE A 71 5.87 5.03 0.63
N ILE A 72 5.96 4.32 -0.49
CA ILE A 72 6.69 3.05 -0.59
C ILE A 72 8.20 3.27 -0.39
N ILE A 73 8.77 4.35 -0.93
CA ILE A 73 10.17 4.72 -0.66
C ILE A 73 10.38 4.92 0.85
N ILE A 74 9.49 5.65 1.51
CA ILE A 74 9.56 5.88 2.96
C ILE A 74 9.46 4.58 3.75
N MET A 75 8.56 3.67 3.37
CA MET A 75 8.44 2.36 4.01
C MET A 75 9.72 1.53 3.90
N LEU A 76 10.29 1.43 2.70
CA LEU A 76 11.53 0.70 2.45
C LEU A 76 12.71 1.33 3.19
N PHE A 77 12.79 2.66 3.20
CA PHE A 77 13.79 3.41 3.95
C PHE A 77 13.70 3.15 5.46
N ILE A 78 12.49 3.20 6.03
CA ILE A 78 12.27 2.90 7.44
C ILE A 78 12.61 1.45 7.78
N TYR A 79 12.22 0.49 6.95
CA TYR A 79 12.61 -0.91 7.15
C TYR A 79 14.13 -1.06 7.16
N ARG A 80 14.82 -0.50 6.15
CA ARG A 80 16.26 -0.71 5.98
C ARG A 80 17.06 -0.09 7.11
N PHE A 81 16.64 1.08 7.59
CA PHE A 81 17.33 1.83 8.63
C PHE A 81 16.62 1.76 9.99
N PHE A 82 15.79 0.75 10.22
CA PHE A 82 14.86 0.68 11.36
C PHE A 82 15.52 0.97 12.72
N THR A 83 16.73 0.48 12.97
CA THR A 83 17.46 0.73 14.22
C THR A 83 18.37 1.96 14.18
N LYS A 84 18.67 2.49 12.98
CA LYS A 84 19.65 3.57 12.74
C LYS A 84 19.00 4.93 12.46
N LEU A 85 17.69 5.00 12.27
CA LEU A 85 16.99 6.25 11.96
C LEU A 85 17.03 7.24 13.13
N LYS A 86 17.35 8.50 12.81
CA LYS A 86 17.30 9.65 13.70
C LYS A 86 15.99 10.40 13.51
N TYR A 87 15.51 11.10 14.55
CA TYR A 87 14.31 11.93 14.46
C TYR A 87 14.42 13.01 13.36
N LEU A 88 15.62 13.54 13.11
CA LEU A 88 15.87 14.49 12.02
C LEU A 88 15.47 13.92 10.65
N HIS A 89 15.76 12.63 10.38
CA HIS A 89 15.35 12.01 9.12
C HIS A 89 13.82 11.97 8.99
N LEU A 90 13.11 11.72 10.09
CA LEU A 90 11.65 11.69 10.12
C LEU A 90 11.04 13.08 9.89
N VAL A 91 11.63 14.12 10.48
CA VAL A 91 11.23 15.51 10.24
C VAL A 91 11.41 15.89 8.77
N ILE A 92 12.55 15.54 8.17
CA ILE A 92 12.81 15.77 6.74
C ILE A 92 11.75 15.06 5.88
N ILE A 93 11.42 13.80 6.19
CA ILE A 93 10.38 13.05 5.50
C ILE A 93 9.02 13.77 5.56
N LEU A 94 8.64 14.30 6.73
CA LEU A 94 7.37 15.03 6.89
C LEU A 94 7.35 16.36 6.14
N ILE A 95 8.48 17.08 6.08
CA ILE A 95 8.60 18.31 5.29
C ILE A 95 8.42 17.99 3.79
N ILE A 96 9.09 16.95 3.29
CA ILE A 96 8.95 16.51 1.90
C ILE A 96 7.51 16.05 1.63
N ASN A 97 6.90 15.31 2.56
CA ASN A 97 5.50 14.87 2.46
C ASN A 97 4.55 16.07 2.29
N GLN A 98 4.76 17.13 3.08
CA GLN A 98 3.97 18.36 2.98
C GLN A 98 4.13 19.04 1.61
N TYR A 99 5.36 19.10 1.09
CA TYR A 99 5.63 19.66 -0.23
C TYR A 99 4.96 18.85 -1.36
N ILE A 100 5.06 17.52 -1.33
CA ILE A 100 4.38 16.67 -2.34
C ILE A 100 2.86 16.81 -2.19
N TYR A 101 2.33 16.95 -0.97
CA TYR A 101 0.90 17.18 -0.74
C TYR A 101 0.41 18.51 -1.30
N SER A 102 1.18 19.60 -1.20
CA SER A 102 0.78 20.89 -1.80
C SER A 102 0.64 20.84 -3.31
N ILE A 103 1.30 19.89 -3.98
CA ILE A 103 1.25 19.72 -5.45
C ILE A 103 0.13 18.74 -5.86
N SER A 104 0.09 17.58 -5.22
CA SER A 104 -0.81 16.47 -5.60
C SER A 104 -2.20 16.54 -4.98
N VAL A 105 -2.32 17.23 -3.84
CA VAL A 105 -3.48 17.25 -2.95
C VAL A 105 -4.03 15.83 -2.67
N ALA A 106 -3.14 14.83 -2.62
CA ALA A 106 -3.48 13.44 -2.39
C ALA A 106 -3.59 13.14 -0.88
N ARG A 107 -4.80 13.31 -0.32
CA ARG A 107 -5.06 13.16 1.13
C ARG A 107 -4.67 11.79 1.66
N THR A 108 -5.03 10.72 0.96
CA THR A 108 -4.74 9.34 1.41
C THR A 108 -3.24 9.09 1.50
N GLY A 109 -2.48 9.41 0.46
CA GLY A 109 -1.03 9.29 0.46
C GLY A 109 -0.35 10.12 1.55
N TYR A 110 -0.80 11.36 1.75
CA TYR A 110 -0.28 12.24 2.79
C TYR A 110 -0.45 11.64 4.20
N PHE A 111 -1.65 11.16 4.52
CA PHE A 111 -1.93 10.53 5.82
C PHE A 111 -1.25 9.17 5.98
N LEU A 112 -1.05 8.41 4.91
CA LEU A 112 -0.27 7.18 4.95
C LEU A 112 1.19 7.44 5.35
N VAL A 113 1.84 8.46 4.79
CA VAL A 113 3.22 8.81 5.17
C VAL A 113 3.29 9.24 6.64
N ILE A 114 2.34 10.06 7.09
CA ILE A 114 2.24 10.44 8.51
C ILE A 114 2.09 9.18 9.38
N PHE A 115 1.17 8.28 9.00
CA PHE A 115 0.96 7.03 9.70
C PHE A 115 2.26 6.22 9.78
N ALA A 116 2.97 6.02 8.67
CA ALA A 116 4.23 5.28 8.62
C ALA A 116 5.27 5.86 9.61
N VAL A 117 5.46 7.18 9.60
CA VAL A 117 6.40 7.86 10.51
C VAL A 117 5.96 7.73 11.96
N VAL A 118 4.70 8.02 12.28
CA VAL A 118 4.18 7.96 13.65
C VAL A 118 4.20 6.52 14.18
N PHE A 119 3.77 5.56 13.37
CA PHE A 119 3.77 4.15 13.71
C PHE A 119 5.19 3.65 14.00
N TYR A 120 6.17 4.04 13.18
CA TYR A 120 7.59 3.76 13.45
C TYR A 120 8.07 4.35 14.79
N ILE A 121 7.76 5.62 15.07
CA ILE A 121 8.16 6.28 16.34
C ILE A 121 7.57 5.53 17.54
N ILE A 122 6.28 5.22 17.48
CA ILE A 122 5.58 4.51 18.56
C ILE A 122 6.16 3.11 18.73
N LEU A 123 6.35 2.36 17.63
CA LEU A 123 6.95 1.04 17.67
C LEU A 123 8.35 1.05 18.30
N ARG A 124 9.19 2.00 17.91
CA ARG A 124 10.56 2.11 18.45
C ARG A 124 10.57 2.35 19.96
N ASN A 125 9.65 3.16 20.46
CA ASN A 125 9.70 3.68 21.83
C ASN A 125 8.75 2.97 22.80
N ASN A 126 7.81 2.15 22.33
CA ASN A 126 6.77 1.56 23.17
C ASN A 126 6.69 0.03 23.00
N PHE A 127 7.20 -0.68 24.01
CA PHE A 127 7.20 -2.15 24.06
C PHE A 127 5.78 -2.75 23.99
N LEU A 128 4.78 -2.13 24.63
CA LEU A 128 3.40 -2.64 24.57
C LEU A 128 2.86 -2.62 23.15
N ILE A 129 3.15 -1.56 22.39
CA ILE A 129 2.71 -1.46 20.99
C ILE A 129 3.46 -2.45 20.10
N GLN A 130 4.74 -2.75 20.38
CA GLN A 130 5.44 -3.86 19.71
C GLN A 130 4.73 -5.19 19.97
N GLN A 131 4.37 -5.49 21.23
CA GLN A 131 3.65 -6.72 21.59
C GLN A 131 2.28 -6.81 20.91
N ILE A 132 1.54 -5.70 20.85
CA ILE A 132 0.27 -5.62 20.13
C ILE A 132 0.50 -5.86 18.64
N THR A 133 1.55 -5.29 18.06
CA THR A 133 1.90 -5.47 16.64
C THR A 133 2.25 -6.93 16.35
N PHE A 134 3.02 -7.60 17.20
CA PHE A 134 3.31 -9.03 17.08
C PHE A 134 2.03 -9.89 17.10
N LYS A 135 1.00 -9.48 17.85
CA LYS A 135 -0.29 -10.20 17.92
C LYS A 135 -1.18 -9.92 16.71
N ILE A 136 -1.26 -8.67 16.27
CA ILE A 136 -2.24 -8.21 15.27
C ILE A 136 -1.72 -8.31 13.82
N ALA A 137 -0.42 -8.09 13.58
CA ALA A 137 0.13 -8.03 12.23
C ALA A 137 -0.21 -9.25 11.35
N PRO A 138 -0.24 -10.50 11.85
CA PRO A 138 -0.66 -11.64 11.03
C PRO A 138 -2.10 -11.56 10.52
N TYR A 139 -2.99 -10.90 11.25
CA TYR A 139 -4.42 -10.83 10.96
C TYR A 139 -4.82 -9.56 10.22
N VAL A 140 -3.91 -8.60 10.01
CA VAL A 140 -4.25 -7.26 9.52
C VAL A 140 -4.93 -7.27 8.13
N GLN A 141 -4.55 -8.19 7.24
CA GLN A 141 -5.18 -8.34 5.92
C GLN A 141 -6.63 -8.81 6.05
N PHE A 142 -6.89 -9.77 6.94
CA PHE A 142 -8.25 -10.23 7.21
C PHE A 142 -9.07 -9.13 7.87
N ILE A 143 -8.52 -8.44 8.88
CA ILE A 143 -9.20 -7.32 9.54
C ILE A 143 -9.58 -6.23 8.54
N ALA A 144 -8.63 -5.85 7.67
CA ALA A 144 -8.87 -4.85 6.62
C ALA A 144 -9.97 -5.32 5.66
N MET A 145 -9.89 -6.55 5.14
CA MET A 145 -10.92 -7.12 4.27
C MET A 145 -12.30 -7.17 4.92
N PHE A 146 -12.40 -7.74 6.12
CA PHE A 146 -13.67 -7.85 6.84
C PHE A 146 -14.24 -6.48 7.19
N SER A 147 -13.41 -5.51 7.57
CA SER A 147 -13.86 -4.13 7.80
C SER A 147 -14.42 -3.49 6.53
N LEU A 148 -13.79 -3.73 5.37
CA LEU A 148 -14.28 -3.22 4.09
C LEU A 148 -15.64 -3.83 3.75
N LEU A 149 -15.78 -5.16 3.85
CA LEU A 149 -17.04 -5.87 3.63
C LEU A 149 -18.14 -5.36 4.58
N LEU A 150 -17.80 -5.22 5.86
CA LEU A 150 -18.72 -4.77 6.90
C LEU A 150 -19.24 -3.36 6.62
N PHE A 151 -18.33 -2.42 6.32
CA PHE A 151 -18.69 -1.04 6.06
C PHE A 151 -19.39 -0.83 4.71
N SER A 152 -18.99 -1.55 3.67
CA SER A 152 -19.58 -1.42 2.33
C SER A 152 -20.96 -2.05 2.23
N LEU A 153 -21.17 -3.24 2.81
CA LEU A 153 -22.42 -3.99 2.64
C LEU A 153 -23.47 -3.67 3.71
N PHE A 154 -23.07 -3.49 4.97
CA PHE A 154 -24.02 -3.41 6.09
C PHE A 154 -24.16 -1.99 6.66
N PHE A 155 -23.06 -1.23 6.77
CA PHE A 155 -23.07 0.06 7.47
C PHE A 155 -22.92 1.29 6.58
N PHE A 156 -22.95 1.14 5.26
CA PHE A 156 -22.67 2.24 4.33
C PHE A 156 -23.59 3.46 4.55
N ASN A 157 -24.85 3.23 4.88
CA ASN A 157 -25.84 4.28 5.08
C ASN A 157 -25.73 4.98 6.45
N THR A 158 -24.74 4.64 7.27
CA THR A 158 -24.55 5.29 8.57
C THR A 158 -23.72 6.59 8.44
N PRO A 159 -24.01 7.63 9.26
CA PRO A 159 -23.25 8.88 9.23
C PRO A 159 -21.75 8.70 9.49
N ILE A 160 -21.38 7.70 10.30
CA ILE A 160 -19.99 7.40 10.64
C ILE A 160 -19.24 6.87 9.41
N VAL A 161 -19.82 5.90 8.69
CA VAL A 161 -19.21 5.34 7.48
C VAL A 161 -19.15 6.36 6.36
N SER A 162 -20.16 7.22 6.20
CA SER A 162 -20.11 8.32 5.22
C SER A 162 -18.95 9.30 5.47
N LYS A 163 -18.69 9.66 6.74
CA LYS A 163 -17.52 10.50 7.09
C LYS A 163 -16.19 9.76 6.81
N LEU A 164 -16.13 8.48 7.13
CA LEU A 164 -14.95 7.64 6.86
C LEU A 164 -14.69 7.51 5.35
N ASP A 165 -15.74 7.31 4.56
CA ASP A 165 -15.64 7.20 3.11
C ASP A 165 -15.15 8.51 2.46
N ASN A 166 -15.63 9.66 2.96
CA ASN A 166 -15.11 10.97 2.54
C ASN A 166 -13.62 11.16 2.83
N LEU A 167 -13.13 10.66 3.97
CA LEU A 167 -11.71 10.64 4.31
C LEU A 167 -10.92 9.74 3.36
N LEU A 168 -11.46 8.54 3.07
CA LEU A 168 -10.90 7.57 2.14
C LEU A 168 -11.15 7.90 0.68
N SER A 169 -11.73 9.07 0.39
CA SER A 169 -12.04 9.56 -0.95
C SER A 169 -12.92 8.61 -1.77
N GLY A 170 -13.97 8.04 -1.16
CA GLY A 170 -15.00 7.25 -1.84
C GLY A 170 -14.74 5.75 -1.93
N ARG A 171 -13.66 5.25 -1.31
CA ARG A 171 -13.22 3.85 -1.49
C ARG A 171 -14.15 2.80 -0.89
N ILE A 172 -14.90 3.14 0.16
CA ILE A 172 -15.92 2.25 0.72
C ILE A 172 -17.14 2.23 -0.21
N TYR A 173 -17.53 3.39 -0.75
CA TYR A 173 -18.60 3.47 -1.76
C TYR A 173 -18.27 2.66 -3.02
N TYR A 174 -17.06 2.82 -3.55
CA TYR A 174 -16.62 2.06 -4.72
C TYR A 174 -16.52 0.56 -4.45
N ALA A 175 -16.06 0.17 -3.25
CA ALA A 175 -16.10 -1.23 -2.84
C ALA A 175 -17.53 -1.76 -2.80
N LYS A 176 -18.51 -1.00 -2.30
CA LYS A 176 -19.92 -1.41 -2.31
C LYS A 176 -20.42 -1.70 -3.72
N LEU A 177 -20.18 -0.80 -4.67
CA LEU A 177 -20.60 -0.98 -6.07
C LEU A 177 -20.01 -2.25 -6.70
N ILE A 178 -18.73 -2.52 -6.44
CA ILE A 178 -18.05 -3.70 -6.97
C ILE A 178 -18.60 -4.99 -6.32
N LEU A 179 -18.83 -4.97 -5.01
CA LEU A 179 -19.21 -6.15 -4.24
C LEU A 179 -20.68 -6.55 -4.42
N THR A 180 -21.57 -5.64 -4.85
CA THR A 180 -22.98 -5.95 -5.11
C THR A 180 -23.20 -6.67 -6.44
N ASP A 181 -22.35 -6.45 -7.43
CA ASP A 181 -22.68 -6.82 -8.81
C ASP A 181 -22.03 -8.13 -9.28
N SER A 182 -20.95 -8.63 -8.64
CA SER A 182 -20.34 -9.88 -9.08
C SER A 182 -19.26 -10.45 -8.13
N LEU A 183 -19.62 -11.46 -7.32
CA LEU A 183 -18.66 -12.24 -6.54
C LEU A 183 -18.56 -13.68 -7.06
N ASN A 184 -17.42 -14.00 -7.67
CA ASN A 184 -17.13 -15.33 -8.19
C ASN A 184 -15.94 -15.99 -7.47
N LEU A 185 -15.92 -17.32 -7.46
CA LEU A 185 -14.84 -18.09 -6.82
C LEU A 185 -13.47 -17.84 -7.47
N PHE A 186 -13.45 -17.66 -8.79
CA PHE A 186 -12.24 -17.47 -9.61
C PHE A 186 -12.12 -16.05 -10.20
N GLY A 187 -13.00 -15.14 -9.81
CA GLY A 187 -13.03 -13.76 -10.30
C GLY A 187 -13.91 -13.59 -11.53
N ASN A 188 -13.99 -12.35 -11.99
CA ASN A 188 -14.80 -11.96 -13.14
C ASN A 188 -13.90 -11.55 -14.31
N GLU A 189 -14.28 -11.95 -15.51
CA GLU A 189 -13.72 -11.36 -16.72
C GLU A 189 -14.22 -9.92 -16.84
N ILE A 190 -13.31 -8.96 -16.94
CA ILE A 190 -13.67 -7.57 -17.19
C ILE A 190 -13.84 -7.39 -18.69
N ASN A 191 -15.04 -7.01 -19.14
CA ASN A 191 -15.20 -6.54 -20.50
C ASN A 191 -14.81 -5.07 -20.56
N TYR A 192 -13.55 -4.79 -20.93
CA TYR A 192 -12.97 -3.44 -21.01
C TYR A 192 -13.77 -2.42 -21.84
N PHE A 193 -14.64 -2.88 -22.75
CA PHE A 193 -15.47 -2.00 -23.59
C PHE A 193 -16.80 -1.60 -22.94
N ILE A 194 -17.35 -2.44 -22.06
CA ILE A 194 -18.65 -2.24 -21.40
C ILE A 194 -18.45 -1.76 -19.96
N ASP A 195 -17.44 -2.29 -19.27
CA ASP A 195 -17.24 -2.16 -17.83
C ASP A 195 -16.25 -1.05 -17.45
N ARG A 196 -16.02 -0.06 -18.34
CA ARG A 196 -15.11 1.07 -18.06
C ARG A 196 -15.42 1.73 -16.71
N TYR A 197 -16.70 1.86 -16.38
CA TYR A 197 -17.12 2.39 -15.09
C TYR A 197 -16.56 1.56 -13.93
N ILE A 198 -16.65 0.23 -13.96
CA ILE A 198 -16.12 -0.68 -12.92
C ILE A 198 -14.59 -0.54 -12.79
N LEU A 199 -13.89 -0.41 -13.92
CA LEU A 199 -12.42 -0.21 -13.96
C LEU A 199 -11.95 1.11 -13.34
N PHE A 200 -12.71 2.20 -13.49
CA PHE A 200 -12.39 3.49 -12.87
C PHE A 200 -12.59 3.48 -11.34
N PHE A 201 -13.24 2.46 -10.78
CA PHE A 201 -13.57 2.38 -9.35
C PHE A 201 -12.70 1.39 -8.55
N HIS A 202 -11.70 0.76 -9.18
CA HIS A 202 -10.71 -0.08 -8.47
C HIS A 202 -9.66 0.77 -7.74
N ASP A 203 -10.10 1.50 -6.72
CA ASP A 203 -9.24 2.36 -5.90
C ASP A 203 -8.85 1.70 -4.55
N ASN A 204 -9.24 0.44 -4.33
CA ASN A 204 -8.95 -0.35 -3.14
C ASN A 204 -8.57 -1.79 -3.55
N SER A 205 -7.44 -2.27 -3.04
CA SER A 205 -6.88 -3.58 -3.43
C SER A 205 -7.75 -4.77 -3.03
N TYR A 206 -8.48 -4.67 -1.94
CA TYR A 206 -9.22 -5.79 -1.38
C TYR A 206 -10.46 -6.07 -2.22
N SER A 207 -11.26 -5.05 -2.54
CA SER A 207 -12.42 -5.20 -3.42
C SER A 207 -12.00 -5.52 -4.85
N SER A 208 -10.93 -4.91 -5.37
CA SER A 208 -10.42 -5.19 -6.71
C SER A 208 -9.89 -6.63 -6.84
N THR A 209 -9.11 -7.11 -5.88
CA THR A 209 -8.56 -8.48 -5.91
C THR A 209 -9.69 -9.50 -5.76
N LEU A 210 -10.68 -9.22 -4.91
CA LEU A 210 -11.83 -10.11 -4.77
C LEU A 210 -12.65 -10.21 -6.06
N ALA A 211 -12.95 -9.08 -6.70
CA ALA A 211 -13.73 -9.06 -7.93
C ALA A 211 -12.97 -9.69 -9.11
N LEU A 212 -11.67 -9.42 -9.23
CA LEU A 212 -10.90 -9.76 -10.43
C LEU A 212 -10.16 -11.10 -10.32
N SER A 213 -9.69 -11.44 -9.14
CA SER A 213 -8.98 -12.71 -8.89
C SER A 213 -9.86 -13.75 -8.18
N GLY A 214 -11.02 -13.34 -7.66
CA GLY A 214 -11.96 -14.22 -6.99
C GLY A 214 -11.64 -14.51 -5.53
N ILE A 215 -12.58 -15.18 -4.89
CA ILE A 215 -12.51 -15.56 -3.46
C ILE A 215 -11.29 -16.44 -3.20
N ILE A 216 -11.03 -17.46 -4.03
CA ILE A 216 -9.98 -18.44 -3.78
C ILE A 216 -8.59 -17.78 -3.77
N ILE A 217 -8.28 -16.98 -4.79
CA ILE A 217 -6.97 -16.32 -4.90
C ILE A 217 -6.81 -15.27 -3.79
N THR A 218 -7.85 -14.50 -3.50
CA THR A 218 -7.82 -13.45 -2.47
C THR A 218 -7.51 -14.05 -1.09
N PHE A 219 -8.27 -15.06 -0.67
CA PHE A 219 -8.05 -15.70 0.63
C PHE A 219 -6.77 -16.53 0.66
N GLY A 220 -6.35 -17.13 -0.47
CA GLY A 220 -5.06 -17.80 -0.60
C GLY A 220 -3.88 -16.85 -0.34
N TYR A 221 -3.91 -15.65 -0.95
CA TYR A 221 -2.92 -14.60 -0.68
C TYR A 221 -2.91 -14.18 0.79
N MET A 222 -4.08 -13.92 1.39
CA MET A 222 -4.19 -13.53 2.80
C MET A 222 -3.68 -14.63 3.75
N TYR A 223 -3.92 -15.90 3.41
CA TYR A 223 -3.40 -17.03 4.18
C TYR A 223 -1.87 -17.12 4.11
N LEU A 224 -1.27 -16.94 2.93
CA LEU A 224 0.19 -16.89 2.77
C LEU A 224 0.80 -15.70 3.51
N TYR A 225 0.15 -14.53 3.43
CA TYR A 225 0.51 -13.36 4.20
C TYR A 225 0.51 -13.67 5.72
N PHE A 226 -0.55 -14.31 6.21
CA PHE A 226 -0.69 -14.70 7.62
C PHE A 226 0.44 -15.64 8.04
N LYS A 227 0.71 -16.71 7.27
CA LYS A 227 1.77 -17.67 7.58
C LYS A 227 3.15 -17.02 7.60
N THR A 228 3.43 -16.18 6.61
CA THR A 228 4.68 -15.42 6.53
C THR A 228 4.84 -14.49 7.72
N SER A 229 3.79 -13.72 8.06
CA SER A 229 3.80 -12.82 9.21
C SER A 229 3.97 -13.58 10.53
N ARG A 230 3.33 -14.75 10.70
CA ARG A 230 3.54 -15.61 11.88
C ARG A 230 4.99 -16.08 12.02
N LYS A 231 5.66 -16.41 10.92
CA LYS A 231 7.09 -16.75 10.94
C LYS A 231 7.94 -15.53 11.34
N LEU A 232 7.66 -14.35 10.78
CA LEU A 232 8.33 -13.10 11.17
C LEU A 232 8.12 -12.73 12.65
N VAL A 233 6.96 -13.07 13.23
CA VAL A 233 6.70 -12.93 14.68
C VAL A 233 7.60 -13.87 15.49
N GLN A 234 7.76 -15.12 15.06
CA GLN A 234 8.66 -16.09 15.70
C GLN A 234 10.12 -15.66 15.64
N ASP A 235 10.52 -15.04 14.53
CA ASP A 235 11.88 -14.53 14.31
C ASP A 235 12.10 -13.13 14.95
N HIS A 236 11.10 -12.61 15.69
CA HIS A 236 11.11 -11.29 16.32
C HIS A 236 11.46 -10.12 15.38
N ASN A 237 11.14 -10.24 14.09
CA ASN A 237 11.48 -9.23 13.08
C ASN A 237 10.44 -8.11 13.02
N ILE A 238 10.54 -7.17 13.97
CA ILE A 238 9.60 -6.03 14.07
C ILE A 238 9.65 -5.10 12.86
N ALA A 239 10.80 -4.96 12.20
CA ALA A 239 10.95 -4.12 11.01
C ALA A 239 10.13 -4.67 9.84
N ALA A 240 10.16 -5.98 9.62
CA ALA A 240 9.33 -6.63 8.60
C ALA A 240 7.84 -6.53 8.95
N LEU A 241 7.46 -6.68 10.23
CA LEU A 241 6.07 -6.52 10.65
C LEU A 241 5.54 -5.09 10.46
N TYR A 242 6.41 -4.08 10.66
CA TYR A 242 6.11 -2.70 10.30
C TYR A 242 5.77 -2.55 8.80
N LEU A 243 6.55 -3.18 7.91
CA LEU A 243 6.25 -3.18 6.47
C LEU A 243 4.92 -3.85 6.16
N PHE A 244 4.64 -4.97 6.84
CA PHE A 244 3.41 -5.75 6.65
C PHE A 244 2.17 -4.92 6.98
N VAL A 245 2.15 -4.29 8.16
CA VAL A 245 1.03 -3.43 8.59
C VAL A 245 0.89 -2.21 7.67
N SER A 246 2.00 -1.53 7.36
CA SER A 246 1.99 -0.32 6.53
C SER A 246 1.52 -0.60 5.10
N ASN A 247 1.93 -1.73 4.49
CA ASN A 247 1.44 -2.15 3.17
C ASN A 247 -0.06 -2.46 3.19
N SER A 248 -0.56 -3.01 4.30
CA SER A 248 -1.98 -3.38 4.41
C SER A 248 -2.89 -2.16 4.40
N LEU A 249 -2.43 -1.05 4.99
CA LEU A 249 -3.12 0.24 4.90
C LEU A 249 -3.02 0.84 3.50
N LEU A 250 -1.87 0.72 2.83
CA LEU A 250 -1.74 1.11 1.43
C LEU A 250 -2.76 0.36 0.56
N PHE A 251 -2.89 -0.96 0.74
CA PHE A 251 -3.85 -1.78 0.01
C PHE A 251 -5.31 -1.41 0.30
N TYR A 252 -5.57 -0.90 1.51
CA TYR A 252 -6.91 -0.40 1.87
C TYR A 252 -7.20 0.95 1.19
N SER A 253 -6.16 1.71 0.87
CA SER A 253 -6.27 3.02 0.29
C SER A 253 -5.96 3.09 -1.20
N GLU A 254 -5.45 2.04 -1.83
CA GLU A 254 -5.06 2.04 -3.25
C GLU A 254 -5.07 0.59 -3.75
N ASP A 255 -5.13 0.38 -5.07
CA ASP A 255 -5.16 -0.96 -5.69
C ASP A 255 -3.75 -1.45 -6.10
N TYR A 256 -3.00 -2.01 -5.14
CA TYR A 256 -1.62 -2.43 -5.31
C TYR A 256 -1.30 -3.85 -4.82
N ILE A 257 -2.24 -4.64 -4.26
CA ILE A 257 -1.96 -6.05 -3.89
C ILE A 257 -1.40 -6.83 -5.09
N ARG A 258 -1.96 -6.58 -6.27
CA ARG A 258 -1.63 -7.29 -7.52
C ARG A 258 -0.40 -6.74 -8.22
N GLU A 259 0.15 -5.61 -7.76
CA GLU A 259 1.30 -4.92 -8.33
C GLU A 259 2.58 -5.29 -7.58
N PRO A 260 3.44 -6.20 -8.11
CA PRO A 260 4.56 -6.75 -7.35
C PRO A 260 5.61 -5.73 -6.91
N PHE A 261 5.76 -4.65 -7.66
CA PHE A 261 6.70 -3.58 -7.35
C PHE A 261 6.19 -2.63 -6.25
N LEU A 262 4.91 -2.69 -5.93
CA LEU A 262 4.28 -1.88 -4.89
C LEU A 262 3.88 -2.73 -3.67
N ASN A 263 3.56 -4.00 -3.89
CA ASN A 263 3.37 -5.00 -2.84
C ASN A 263 4.69 -5.66 -2.41
N ILE A 264 5.40 -5.00 -1.51
CA ILE A 264 6.69 -5.49 -0.97
C ILE A 264 6.52 -6.81 -0.21
N THR A 265 5.34 -7.07 0.37
CA THR A 265 5.11 -8.27 1.18
C THR A 265 5.19 -9.56 0.37
N LEU A 266 5.00 -9.48 -0.96
CA LEU A 266 5.19 -10.62 -1.86
C LEU A 266 6.63 -11.17 -1.84
N PHE A 267 7.65 -10.33 -1.64
CA PHE A 267 9.03 -10.81 -1.55
C PHE A 267 9.24 -11.64 -0.28
N PHE A 268 8.69 -11.21 0.85
CA PHE A 268 8.72 -11.99 2.09
C PHE A 268 7.91 -13.28 1.98
N ILE A 269 6.73 -13.22 1.35
CA ILE A 269 5.90 -14.40 1.09
C ILE A 269 6.64 -15.39 0.17
N GLY A 270 7.30 -14.90 -0.87
CA GLY A 270 8.14 -15.71 -1.75
C GLY A 270 9.26 -16.40 -0.97
N LYS A 271 9.98 -15.66 -0.12
CA LYS A 271 11.02 -16.23 0.75
C LYS A 271 10.47 -17.29 1.71
N TYR A 272 9.29 -17.07 2.27
CA TYR A 272 8.62 -18.06 3.10
C TYR A 272 8.29 -19.34 2.31
N ILE A 273 7.72 -19.22 1.12
CA ILE A 273 7.36 -20.37 0.26
C ILE A 273 8.59 -21.20 -0.13
N PHE A 274 9.72 -20.54 -0.38
CA PHE A 274 10.98 -21.23 -0.71
C PHE A 274 11.78 -21.70 0.50
N ASN A 275 11.26 -21.54 1.73
CA ASN A 275 11.97 -21.80 3.00
C ASN A 275 13.29 -21.03 3.14
N GLU A 276 13.38 -19.85 2.54
CA GLU A 276 14.56 -18.96 2.56
C GLU A 276 14.34 -17.76 3.51
N LEU A 277 13.27 -17.78 4.30
CA LEU A 277 12.94 -16.70 5.24
C LEU A 277 13.74 -16.88 6.54
N GLY A 278 14.85 -16.13 6.68
CA GLY A 278 15.73 -16.16 7.84
C GLY A 278 17.11 -16.79 7.58
N GLU A 279 17.31 -17.40 6.41
CA GLU A 279 18.62 -17.85 5.95
C GLU A 279 19.25 -16.78 5.05
N ILE A 280 20.58 -16.82 4.92
CA ILE A 280 21.48 -15.86 4.23
C ILE A 280 22.10 -14.82 5.18
N ASN A 281 22.76 -15.33 6.22
CA ASN A 281 24.01 -14.79 6.75
C ASN A 281 25.16 -15.76 6.39
N GLU A 282 25.23 -16.20 5.14
CA GLU A 282 26.41 -16.87 4.57
C GLU A 282 26.88 -16.09 3.34
#